data_AF-A0A6N8XQG7-F1
#
_entry.id   AF-A0A6N8XQG7-F1
#
_cell.length_a   1.000
_cell.length_b   1.000
_cell.length_c   1.000
_cell.angle_alpha   90.00
_cell.angle_beta   90.00
_cell.angle_gamma   90.00
#
_symmetry.space_group_name_H-M   'P 1'
#
loop_
_entity.id
_entity.type
_entity.pdbx_description
1 polymer ?
#
loop_
_entity_poly.entity_id
_entity_poly.type
_entity_poly.pdbx_seq_one_letter_code
_entity_poly.pdbx_strand_id
1 'polypeptide(L)'
;MAFAYRPARRAAFPALCGALTAAGALAVSGAAFAAQPEPWQMGFQKAATPVMERVDEFHDLLLILITLISIFVLALLVLTVVKFRESKNPTPSKTTHNLLLEVVWTVVPVLILVVIAVPSFRLLYYSDKAPEPTAAEKAAGKTVMSVKATGHQWYWSYEYSTAEGGRLRFESRIACRGTIDPDNRKECEEANARFQAEHKRDVIRLLDVDNEMVLPVGATVRVYVTAADVIHAWTIPASGAKIDAVPGQTNETWVRFTRPGWYFGQCSEICGQDHAYMPIALRVVSAEDYKAWLAGAWKKATEDSDGFSVVREPQKTARTGKPAALVAASAQR
;
A
#
# COMPACT_ATOMS: atom_id res chain seq x y z
N MET A 1 8.55 -33.31 -21.35
CA MET A 1 9.69 -32.56 -21.89
C MET A 1 9.88 -31.31 -21.04
N ALA A 2 10.83 -31.35 -20.09
CA ALA A 2 11.11 -30.27 -19.16
C ALA A 2 12.29 -29.44 -19.68
N PHE A 3 12.09 -28.15 -19.90
CA PHE A 3 13.18 -27.21 -20.19
C PHE A 3 13.83 -26.79 -18.87
N ALA A 4 15.03 -27.32 -18.61
CA ALA A 4 15.85 -26.97 -17.46
C ALA A 4 16.52 -25.60 -17.69
N TYR A 5 16.23 -24.64 -16.83
CA TYR A 5 16.89 -23.33 -16.79
C TYR A 5 18.29 -23.48 -16.19
N ARG A 6 19.34 -23.19 -16.97
CA ARG A 6 20.73 -23.14 -16.50
C ARG A 6 21.10 -21.68 -16.19
N PRO A 7 21.46 -21.32 -14.95
CA PRO A 7 22.04 -20.01 -14.67
C PRO A 7 23.53 -19.96 -15.06
N ALA A 8 23.96 -18.80 -15.55
CA ALA A 8 25.31 -18.54 -16.03
C ALA A 8 26.36 -18.62 -14.90
N ARG A 9 27.48 -19.30 -15.19
CA ARG A 9 28.66 -19.40 -14.31
C ARG A 9 29.36 -18.03 -14.20
N ARG A 10 29.48 -17.49 -12.98
CA ARG A 10 30.42 -16.41 -12.66
C ARG A 10 31.78 -17.01 -12.32
N ALA A 11 32.84 -16.46 -12.90
CA ALA A 11 34.22 -16.85 -12.69
C ALA A 11 34.68 -16.50 -11.26
N ALA A 12 35.41 -17.43 -10.64
CA ALA A 12 36.03 -17.27 -9.33
C ALA A 12 37.47 -16.76 -9.50
N PHE A 13 37.88 -15.78 -8.67
CA PHE A 13 39.28 -15.47 -8.38
C PHE A 13 39.54 -15.73 -6.88
N PRO A 14 40.74 -16.20 -6.50
CA PRO A 14 40.96 -16.88 -5.23
C PRO A 14 41.25 -15.92 -4.06
N ALA A 15 41.01 -16.47 -2.87
CA ALA A 15 41.20 -15.88 -1.56
C ALA A 15 42.67 -15.78 -1.13
N LEU A 16 43.00 -14.71 -0.41
CA LEU A 16 44.07 -14.50 0.59
C LEU A 16 43.68 -13.16 1.28
N CYS A 17 43.63 -12.90 2.57
CA CYS A 17 44.11 -13.44 3.85
C CYS A 17 42.98 -13.20 4.88
N GLY A 18 42.76 -14.00 5.92
CA GLY A 18 43.67 -14.19 7.04
C GLY A 18 43.20 -13.39 8.26
N ALA A 19 42.37 -14.03 9.08
CA ALA A 19 42.13 -13.83 10.51
C ALA A 19 42.32 -12.44 11.16
N LEU A 20 41.20 -11.85 11.59
CA LEU A 20 41.07 -11.20 12.90
C LEU A 20 39.65 -11.44 13.43
N THR A 21 39.55 -12.42 14.32
CA THR A 21 38.33 -12.78 15.04
C THR A 21 38.10 -11.86 16.25
N ALA A 22 36.82 -11.52 16.44
CA ALA A 22 36.17 -11.31 17.74
C ALA A 22 36.58 -10.10 18.59
N ALA A 23 35.98 -8.94 18.29
CA ALA A 23 35.44 -8.00 19.28
C ALA A 23 34.68 -6.89 18.54
N GLY A 24 33.37 -7.03 18.39
CA GLY A 24 32.56 -6.01 17.70
C GLY A 24 31.20 -6.50 17.21
N ALA A 25 30.49 -7.30 17.99
CA ALA A 25 29.03 -7.36 17.85
C ALA A 25 28.43 -6.08 18.46
N LEU A 26 28.81 -4.93 17.91
CA LEU A 26 28.08 -3.69 18.10
C LEU A 26 26.89 -3.77 17.16
N ALA A 27 25.70 -3.67 17.74
CA ALA A 27 24.43 -3.57 17.05
C ALA A 27 24.60 -2.67 15.81
N VAL A 28 24.52 -3.27 14.63
CA VAL A 28 24.23 -2.51 13.42
C VAL A 28 22.78 -2.09 13.59
N SER A 29 22.59 -0.93 14.22
CA SER A 29 21.39 -0.12 14.09
C SER A 29 21.28 0.19 12.60
N GLY A 30 20.68 -0.73 11.84
CA GLY A 30 20.45 -0.53 10.43
C GLY A 30 19.71 0.79 10.29
N ALA A 31 20.24 1.71 9.48
CA ALA A 31 19.58 2.96 9.20
C ALA A 31 18.11 2.67 8.90
N ALA A 32 17.23 3.26 9.71
CA ALA A 32 15.79 3.18 9.58
C ALA A 32 15.38 3.43 8.12
N PHE A 33 14.94 2.39 7.41
CA PHE A 33 14.45 2.55 6.05
C PHE A 33 13.11 3.30 6.10
N ALA A 34 13.01 4.44 5.41
CA ALA A 34 11.76 5.18 5.25
C ALA A 34 11.38 5.19 3.77
N ALA A 35 10.24 4.59 3.42
CA ALA A 35 9.69 4.66 2.08
C ALA A 35 8.82 5.91 1.96
N GLN A 36 9.42 6.99 1.47
CA GLN A 36 8.82 8.30 1.26
C GLN A 36 9.08 8.79 -0.18
N PRO A 37 8.34 9.77 -0.69
CA PRO A 37 8.68 10.43 -1.95
C PRO A 37 10.01 11.18 -1.83
N GLU A 38 10.87 11.05 -2.84
CA GLU A 38 12.16 11.76 -2.91
C GLU A 38 12.11 12.92 -3.92
N PRO A 39 12.77 14.06 -3.67
CA PRO A 39 12.82 15.18 -4.61
C PRO A 39 13.34 14.73 -5.99
N TRP A 40 12.66 15.14 -7.06
CA TRP A 40 13.00 14.81 -8.45
C TRP A 40 12.92 13.31 -8.81
N GLN A 41 12.29 12.48 -7.97
CA GLN A 41 12.00 11.09 -8.31
C GLN A 41 10.95 11.02 -9.43
N MET A 42 11.27 10.24 -10.47
CA MET A 42 10.40 10.08 -11.65
C MET A 42 9.62 8.75 -11.67
N GLY A 43 10.10 7.73 -10.96
CA GLY A 43 9.49 6.40 -10.88
C GLY A 43 8.73 6.18 -9.56
N PHE A 44 8.31 4.93 -9.33
CA PHE A 44 7.68 4.56 -8.07
C PHE A 44 8.63 4.65 -6.87
N GLN A 45 8.04 4.73 -5.68
CA GLN A 45 8.75 4.42 -4.44
C GLN A 45 9.25 2.97 -4.48
N LYS A 46 10.36 2.71 -3.79
CA LYS A 46 10.95 1.36 -3.76
C LYS A 46 9.95 0.36 -3.19
N ALA A 47 9.68 -0.71 -3.95
CA ALA A 47 8.79 -1.78 -3.54
C ALA A 47 9.18 -2.38 -2.18
N ALA A 48 8.16 -2.58 -1.35
CA ALA A 48 8.30 -3.09 0.01
C ALA A 48 7.51 -4.39 0.26
N THR A 49 6.66 -4.76 -0.69
CA THR A 49 5.83 -5.96 -0.65
C THR A 49 5.94 -6.73 -1.97
N PRO A 50 5.65 -8.04 -1.96
CA PRO A 50 5.60 -8.84 -3.18
C PRO A 50 4.54 -8.37 -4.19
N VAL A 51 3.51 -7.66 -3.74
CA VAL A 51 2.49 -7.08 -4.64
C VAL A 51 3.10 -5.93 -5.41
N MET A 52 3.75 -4.97 -4.72
CA MET A 52 4.36 -3.82 -5.38
C MET A 52 5.51 -4.20 -6.30
N GLU A 53 6.31 -5.22 -5.98
CA GLU A 53 7.35 -5.75 -6.88
C GLU A 53 6.76 -6.17 -8.23
N ARG A 54 5.62 -6.87 -8.23
CA ARG A 54 4.94 -7.29 -9.46
C ARG A 54 4.25 -6.13 -10.18
N VAL A 55 3.75 -5.13 -9.44
CA VAL A 55 3.21 -3.90 -10.03
C VAL A 55 4.30 -3.15 -10.78
N ASP A 56 5.48 -3.02 -10.17
CA ASP A 56 6.66 -2.34 -10.74
C ASP A 56 7.12 -3.06 -12.02
N GLU A 57 7.28 -4.39 -11.97
CA GLU A 57 7.62 -5.21 -13.15
C GLU A 57 6.58 -5.09 -14.29
N PHE A 58 5.30 -5.10 -13.95
CA PHE A 58 4.22 -4.96 -14.94
C PHE A 58 4.17 -3.57 -15.54
N HIS A 59 4.38 -2.53 -14.72
CA HIS A 59 4.49 -1.15 -15.17
C HIS A 59 5.64 -0.98 -16.16
N ASP A 60 6.83 -1.50 -15.86
CA ASP A 60 7.99 -1.37 -16.74
C ASP A 60 7.77 -2.04 -18.10
N LEU A 61 7.13 -3.22 -18.11
CA LEU A 61 6.71 -3.88 -19.35
C LEU A 61 5.76 -2.98 -20.15
N LEU A 62 4.73 -2.42 -19.51
CA LEU A 62 3.78 -1.53 -20.17
C LEU A 62 4.46 -0.28 -20.71
N LEU A 63 5.34 0.35 -19.91
CA LEU A 63 6.05 1.57 -20.29
C LEU A 63 6.89 1.34 -21.54
N ILE A 64 7.67 0.25 -21.59
CA ILE A 64 8.45 -0.11 -22.79
C ILE A 64 7.54 -0.26 -24.01
N LEU A 65 6.42 -0.99 -23.89
CA LEU A 65 5.49 -1.20 -25.00
C LEU A 65 4.87 0.11 -25.51
N ILE A 66 4.32 0.95 -24.63
CA ILE A 66 3.67 2.21 -25.03
C ILE A 66 4.69 3.23 -25.54
N THR A 67 5.92 3.25 -25.04
CA THR A 67 7.00 4.09 -25.57
C THR A 67 7.36 3.66 -26.99
N LEU A 68 7.53 2.36 -27.26
CA LEU A 68 7.81 1.87 -28.63
C LEU A 68 6.68 2.22 -29.61
N ILE A 69 5.42 2.04 -29.20
CA ILE A 69 4.26 2.42 -30.01
C ILE A 69 4.25 3.94 -30.25
N SER A 70 4.49 4.74 -29.22
CA SER A 70 4.50 6.21 -29.33
C SER A 70 5.61 6.70 -30.25
N ILE A 71 6.81 6.13 -30.18
CA ILE A 71 7.93 6.43 -31.09
C ILE A 71 7.58 6.02 -32.53
N PHE A 72 6.96 4.85 -32.73
CA PHE A 72 6.52 4.41 -34.05
C PHE A 72 5.50 5.37 -34.67
N VAL A 73 4.47 5.75 -33.91
CA VAL A 73 3.46 6.72 -34.37
C VAL A 73 4.10 8.08 -34.65
N LEU A 74 4.97 8.57 -33.75
CA LEU A 74 5.68 9.83 -33.94
C LEU A 74 6.55 9.81 -35.20
N ALA A 75 7.27 8.71 -35.44
CA ALA A 75 8.08 8.54 -36.65
C ALA A 75 7.22 8.59 -37.92
N LEU A 76 6.07 7.92 -37.95
CA LEU A 76 5.14 7.99 -39.08
C LEU A 76 4.61 9.42 -39.30
N LEU A 77 4.27 10.13 -38.22
CA LEU A 77 3.83 11.53 -38.31
C LEU A 77 4.93 12.43 -38.87
N VAL A 78 6.16 12.33 -38.36
CA VAL A 78 7.31 13.09 -38.86
C VAL A 78 7.59 12.75 -40.33
N LEU A 79 7.58 11.47 -40.69
CA LEU A 79 7.74 11.03 -42.08
C LEU A 79 6.64 11.63 -42.97
N THR A 80 5.40 11.66 -42.49
CA THR A 80 4.28 12.22 -43.24
C THR A 80 4.45 13.71 -43.48
N VAL A 81 4.81 14.47 -42.44
CA VAL A 81 5.07 15.92 -42.52
C VAL A 81 6.25 16.23 -43.44
N VAL A 82 7.33 15.45 -43.38
CA VAL A 82 8.54 15.74 -44.17
C VAL A 82 8.42 15.28 -45.62
N LYS A 83 7.84 14.11 -45.87
CA LYS A 83 7.80 13.48 -47.19
C LYS A 83 6.57 13.90 -48.01
N PHE A 84 5.41 14.05 -47.39
CA PHE A 84 4.14 14.30 -48.09
C PHE A 84 3.66 15.75 -48.01
N ARG A 85 4.51 16.69 -47.57
CA ARG A 85 4.24 18.13 -47.70
C ARG A 85 4.09 18.55 -49.16
N GLU A 86 3.26 19.57 -49.40
CA GLU A 86 2.92 20.08 -50.73
C GLU A 86 4.14 20.32 -51.63
N SER A 87 5.21 20.93 -51.08
CA SER A 87 6.43 21.21 -51.85
C SER A 87 7.18 19.98 -52.36
N LYS A 88 7.03 18.81 -51.71
CA LYS A 88 7.70 17.55 -52.09
C LYS A 88 6.76 16.53 -52.72
N ASN A 89 5.45 16.68 -52.53
CA ASN A 89 4.42 15.78 -53.05
C ASN A 89 3.19 16.56 -53.56
N PRO A 90 3.33 17.32 -54.66
CA PRO A 90 2.27 18.23 -55.15
C PRO A 90 1.05 17.50 -55.72
N THR A 91 1.21 16.24 -56.16
CA THR A 91 0.10 15.41 -56.67
C THR A 91 -0.16 14.25 -55.69
N PRO A 92 -1.18 14.34 -54.81
CA PRO A 92 -1.45 13.30 -53.83
C PRO A 92 -1.96 12.00 -54.48
N SER A 93 -1.65 10.87 -53.85
CA SER A 93 -2.23 9.58 -54.22
C SER A 93 -3.74 9.58 -53.99
N LYS A 94 -4.48 8.82 -54.81
CA LYS A 94 -5.94 8.63 -54.71
C LYS A 94 -6.33 7.30 -54.06
N THR A 95 -5.36 6.56 -53.52
CA THR A 95 -5.62 5.26 -52.87
C THR A 95 -6.44 5.47 -51.61
N THR A 96 -7.56 4.76 -51.46
CA THR A 96 -8.50 4.96 -50.34
C THR A 96 -8.45 3.87 -49.28
N HIS A 97 -8.03 2.66 -49.63
CA HIS A 97 -8.03 1.52 -48.72
C HIS A 97 -6.94 0.51 -49.11
N ASN A 98 -6.56 -0.33 -48.16
CA ASN A 98 -5.65 -1.45 -48.39
C ASN A 98 -5.95 -2.54 -47.36
N LEU A 99 -6.64 -3.59 -47.82
CA LEU A 99 -7.10 -4.70 -46.98
C LEU A 99 -5.96 -5.35 -46.18
N LEU A 100 -4.79 -5.53 -46.79
CA LEU A 100 -3.65 -6.17 -46.12
C LEU A 100 -3.17 -5.32 -44.93
N LEU A 101 -2.99 -4.01 -45.14
CA LEU A 101 -2.56 -3.10 -44.08
C LEU A 101 -3.61 -2.98 -42.98
N GLU A 102 -4.89 -2.92 -43.36
CA GLU A 102 -6.03 -2.92 -42.43
C GLU A 102 -6.00 -4.14 -41.51
N VAL A 103 -5.83 -5.33 -42.09
CA VAL A 103 -5.71 -6.57 -41.31
C VAL A 103 -4.48 -6.52 -40.39
N VAL A 104 -3.33 -6.04 -40.87
CA VAL A 104 -2.10 -5.98 -40.06
C VAL A 104 -2.28 -5.06 -38.85
N TRP A 105 -2.75 -3.83 -39.02
CA TRP A 105 -2.92 -2.90 -37.90
C TRP A 105 -4.10 -3.24 -37.00
N THR A 106 -4.99 -4.15 -37.38
CA THR A 106 -6.03 -4.66 -36.48
C THR A 106 -5.50 -5.86 -35.69
N VAL A 107 -4.82 -6.81 -36.33
CA VAL A 107 -4.32 -8.03 -35.69
C VAL A 107 -3.17 -7.73 -34.74
N VAL A 108 -2.22 -6.86 -35.13
CA VAL A 108 -1.04 -6.56 -34.31
C VAL A 108 -1.42 -5.97 -32.93
N PRO A 109 -2.28 -4.94 -32.81
CA PRO A 109 -2.74 -4.44 -31.51
C PRO A 109 -3.47 -5.50 -30.68
N VAL A 110 -4.29 -6.35 -31.31
CA VAL A 110 -4.96 -7.46 -30.58
C VAL A 110 -3.93 -8.40 -29.96
N LEU A 111 -2.87 -8.78 -30.69
CA LEU A 111 -1.80 -9.61 -30.15
C LEU A 111 -1.04 -8.92 -29.02
N ILE A 112 -0.77 -7.61 -29.13
CA ILE A 112 -0.15 -6.81 -28.06
C ILE A 112 -1.02 -6.84 -26.79
N LEU A 113 -2.34 -6.65 -26.92
CA LEU A 113 -3.26 -6.72 -25.79
C LEU A 113 -3.28 -8.09 -25.12
N VAL A 114 -3.20 -9.18 -25.89
CA VAL A 114 -3.10 -10.54 -25.34
C VAL A 114 -1.82 -10.71 -24.51
N VAL A 115 -0.68 -10.21 -24.99
CA VAL A 115 0.60 -10.25 -24.25
C VAL A 115 0.51 -9.47 -22.93
N ILE A 116 -0.18 -8.33 -22.92
CA ILE A 116 -0.40 -7.51 -21.71
C ILE A 116 -1.35 -8.20 -20.73
N ALA A 117 -2.40 -8.84 -21.22
CA ALA A 117 -3.48 -9.40 -20.39
C ALA A 117 -2.99 -10.55 -19.47
N VAL A 118 -2.08 -11.40 -19.93
CA VAL A 118 -1.62 -12.56 -19.17
C VAL A 118 -0.93 -12.20 -17.84
N PRO A 119 0.13 -11.35 -17.80
CA PRO A 119 0.72 -10.92 -16.54
C PRO A 119 -0.24 -10.04 -15.72
N SER A 120 -1.07 -9.22 -16.37
CA SER A 120 -2.07 -8.38 -15.71
C SER A 120 -3.05 -9.19 -14.86
N PHE A 121 -3.68 -10.23 -15.43
CA PHE A 121 -4.63 -11.05 -14.68
C PHE A 121 -3.96 -11.82 -13.54
N ARG A 122 -2.73 -12.32 -13.73
CA ARG A 122 -1.98 -12.99 -12.65
C ARG A 122 -1.71 -12.05 -11.48
N LEU A 123 -1.32 -10.81 -11.77
CA LEU A 123 -1.12 -9.78 -10.75
C LEU A 123 -2.45 -9.45 -10.05
N LEU A 124 -3.53 -9.24 -10.79
CA LEU A 124 -4.85 -8.92 -10.25
C LEU A 124 -5.32 -9.97 -9.22
N TYR A 125 -5.27 -11.26 -9.57
CA TYR A 125 -5.66 -12.32 -8.63
C TYR A 125 -4.72 -12.43 -7.43
N TYR A 126 -3.44 -12.11 -7.61
CA TYR A 126 -2.46 -12.12 -6.52
C TYR A 126 -2.68 -10.96 -5.54
N SER A 127 -3.01 -9.77 -6.04
CA SER A 127 -3.30 -8.60 -5.19
C SER A 127 -4.64 -8.70 -4.46
N ASP A 128 -5.63 -9.36 -5.07
CA ASP A 128 -6.98 -9.49 -4.50
C ASP A 128 -7.04 -10.47 -3.32
N LYS A 129 -6.31 -11.59 -3.41
CA LYS A 129 -6.42 -12.67 -2.42
C LYS A 129 -5.16 -12.79 -1.57
N ALA A 130 -5.32 -12.57 -0.27
CA ALA A 130 -4.25 -12.83 0.69
C ALA A 130 -3.79 -14.30 0.58
N PRO A 131 -2.48 -14.56 0.45
CA PRO A 131 -1.99 -15.93 0.40
C PRO A 131 -2.22 -16.60 1.75
N GLU A 132 -2.85 -17.77 1.72
CA GLU A 132 -2.97 -18.62 2.89
C GLU A 132 -1.56 -19.08 3.33
N PRO A 133 -1.22 -19.00 4.63
CA PRO A 133 0.09 -19.41 5.10
C PRO A 133 0.29 -20.90 4.81
N THR A 134 1.47 -21.23 4.30
CA THR A 134 1.85 -22.61 3.99
C THR A 134 1.86 -23.48 5.24
N ALA A 135 1.83 -24.81 5.09
CA ALA A 135 1.89 -25.73 6.22
C ALA A 135 3.15 -25.52 7.08
N ALA A 136 4.29 -25.20 6.46
CA ALA A 136 5.53 -24.87 7.15
C ALA A 136 5.44 -23.54 7.92
N GLU A 137 4.78 -22.52 7.35
CA GLU A 137 4.56 -21.24 8.02
C GLU A 137 3.58 -21.37 9.19
N LYS A 138 2.50 -22.15 9.03
CA LYS A 138 1.58 -22.51 10.11
C LYS A 138 2.29 -23.28 11.22
N ALA A 139 3.14 -24.24 10.88
CA ALA A 139 3.96 -24.99 11.83
C ALA A 139 5.00 -24.10 12.56
N ALA A 140 5.48 -23.05 11.92
CA ALA A 140 6.32 -22.01 12.52
C ALA A 140 5.52 -20.95 13.30
N GLY A 141 4.22 -21.16 13.52
CA GLY A 141 3.34 -20.24 14.26
C GLY A 141 2.98 -18.95 13.52
N LYS A 142 3.24 -18.86 12.21
CA LYS A 142 2.83 -17.71 11.41
C LYS A 142 1.35 -17.83 11.05
N THR A 143 0.54 -16.95 11.62
CA THR A 143 -0.87 -16.78 11.30
C THR A 143 -1.08 -15.59 10.38
N VAL A 144 -2.23 -15.55 9.70
CA VAL A 144 -2.68 -14.31 9.06
C VAL A 144 -3.16 -13.37 10.16
N MET A 145 -2.55 -12.20 10.23
CA MET A 145 -3.00 -11.14 11.14
C MET A 145 -4.09 -10.32 10.47
N SER A 146 -5.01 -9.78 11.24
CA SER A 146 -6.06 -8.89 10.76
C SER A 146 -6.00 -7.56 11.48
N VAL A 147 -6.02 -6.47 10.71
CA VAL A 147 -6.15 -5.10 11.21
C VAL A 147 -7.32 -4.45 10.48
N LYS A 148 -8.14 -3.68 11.20
CA LYS A 148 -9.19 -2.88 10.59
C LYS A 148 -8.78 -1.42 10.59
N ALA A 149 -8.82 -0.78 9.42
CA ALA A 149 -8.64 0.66 9.25
C ALA A 149 -10.00 1.30 8.98
N THR A 150 -10.36 2.32 9.76
CA THR A 150 -11.59 3.10 9.57
C THR A 150 -11.24 4.56 9.28
N GLY A 151 -11.69 5.08 8.14
CA GLY A 151 -11.54 6.49 7.78
C GLY A 151 -12.61 7.37 8.44
N HIS A 152 -12.18 8.54 8.92
CA HIS A 152 -13.01 9.60 9.51
C HIS A 152 -12.57 10.95 8.94
N GLN A 153 -13.41 11.97 8.97
CA GLN A 153 -13.06 13.37 8.67
C GLN A 153 -12.31 13.98 9.87
N TRP A 154 -11.00 14.23 9.84
CA TRP A 154 -9.99 13.83 8.84
C TRP A 154 -8.82 13.16 9.56
N TYR A 155 -8.99 11.87 9.86
CA TYR A 155 -8.01 11.00 10.52
C TYR A 155 -8.35 9.53 10.28
N TRP A 156 -7.45 8.63 10.65
CA TRP A 156 -7.68 7.18 10.58
C TRP A 156 -7.79 6.61 11.98
N SER A 157 -8.58 5.56 12.16
CA SER A 157 -8.53 4.74 13.38
C SER A 157 -8.22 3.30 13.00
N TYR A 158 -7.43 2.63 13.85
CA TYR A 158 -7.00 1.26 13.63
C TYR A 158 -7.48 0.37 14.77
N GLU A 159 -8.01 -0.80 14.43
CA GLU A 159 -8.38 -1.84 15.40
C GLU A 159 -7.55 -3.11 15.17
N TYR A 160 -6.89 -3.59 16.21
CA TYR A 160 -6.11 -4.82 16.23
C TYR A 160 -6.79 -5.87 17.09
N SER A 161 -6.87 -7.10 16.59
CA SER A 161 -7.33 -8.22 17.41
C SER A 161 -6.22 -8.64 18.37
N THR A 162 -6.54 -8.77 19.67
CA THR A 162 -5.59 -9.19 20.69
C THR A 162 -5.89 -10.60 21.18
N ALA A 163 -4.88 -11.29 21.70
CA ALA A 163 -5.04 -12.62 22.29
C ALA A 163 -5.89 -12.60 23.58
N GLU A 164 -6.08 -11.42 24.18
CA GLU A 164 -6.73 -11.23 25.48
C GLU A 164 -8.26 -11.06 25.38
N GLY A 165 -8.85 -11.31 24.21
CA GLY A 165 -10.31 -11.34 24.02
C GLY A 165 -10.96 -9.96 23.79
N GLY A 166 -10.17 -8.95 23.44
CA GLY A 166 -10.65 -7.62 23.04
C GLY A 166 -9.92 -7.07 21.81
N ARG A 167 -10.39 -5.93 21.29
CA ARG A 167 -9.74 -5.23 20.19
C ARG A 167 -9.08 -3.95 20.69
N LEU A 168 -7.78 -3.83 20.46
CA LEU A 168 -7.03 -2.59 20.68
C LEU A 168 -7.46 -1.59 19.60
N ARG A 169 -7.99 -0.42 19.99
CA ARG A 169 -8.34 0.66 19.07
C ARG A 169 -7.50 1.89 19.38
N PHE A 170 -7.00 2.56 18.34
CA PHE A 170 -6.44 3.90 18.49
C PHE A 170 -6.70 4.78 17.27
N GLU A 171 -6.52 6.08 17.46
CA GLU A 171 -6.70 7.10 16.44
C GLU A 171 -5.35 7.65 16.00
N SER A 172 -5.20 7.86 14.70
CA SER A 172 -4.01 8.30 13.99
C SER A 172 -4.34 9.61 13.27
N ARG A 173 -3.88 10.72 13.83
CA ARG A 173 -4.01 12.07 13.31
C ARG A 173 -2.66 12.56 12.81
N ILE A 174 -2.67 13.50 11.87
CA ILE A 174 -1.44 14.15 11.41
C ILE A 174 -0.65 14.74 12.59
N ALA A 175 0.66 14.47 12.65
CA ALA A 175 1.50 14.83 13.80
C ALA A 175 1.52 16.34 14.07
N CYS A 176 1.40 17.15 13.02
CA CYS A 176 1.39 18.60 13.12
C CYS A 176 0.70 19.28 11.92
N ARG A 177 -0.17 20.26 12.18
CA ARG A 177 -0.85 21.12 11.18
C ARG A 177 -0.27 22.54 11.04
N GLY A 178 0.77 22.88 11.78
CA GLY A 178 1.27 24.25 12.00
C GLY A 178 1.93 24.92 10.79
N THR A 179 2.10 24.21 9.67
CA THR A 179 2.43 24.84 8.38
C THR A 179 1.20 25.38 7.64
N ILE A 180 -0.01 25.05 8.11
CA ILE A 180 -1.31 25.38 7.48
C ILE A 180 -2.03 26.46 8.29
N ASP A 181 -1.93 26.39 9.62
CA ASP A 181 -2.54 27.34 10.54
C ASP A 181 -1.46 28.08 11.35
N PRO A 182 -1.26 29.40 11.13
CA PRO A 182 -0.31 30.21 11.87
C PRO A 182 -0.53 30.17 13.38
N ASP A 183 -1.78 30.00 13.83
CA ASP A 183 -2.15 30.02 15.25
C ASP A 183 -1.70 28.73 15.97
N ASN A 184 -1.46 27.65 15.23
CA ASN A 184 -1.03 26.35 15.76
C ASN A 184 0.48 26.11 15.68
N ARG A 185 1.29 27.13 15.36
CA ARG A 185 2.75 26.97 15.18
C ARG A 185 3.46 26.47 16.45
N LYS A 186 3.14 27.04 17.62
CA LYS A 186 3.78 26.66 18.90
C LYS A 186 3.45 25.23 19.31
N GLU A 187 2.17 24.85 19.23
CA GLU A 187 1.73 23.48 19.52
C GLU A 187 2.46 22.46 18.63
N CYS A 188 2.69 22.84 17.37
CA CYS A 188 3.46 22.06 16.43
C CYS A 188 4.95 21.94 16.73
N GLU A 189 5.59 23.02 17.18
CA GLU A 189 6.99 22.97 17.61
C GLU A 189 7.15 21.98 18.79
N GLU A 190 6.22 22.00 19.74
CA GLU A 190 6.20 21.07 20.86
C GLU A 190 5.89 19.64 20.44
N ALA A 191 4.91 19.43 19.53
CA ALA A 191 4.59 18.11 18.99
C ALA A 191 5.76 17.51 18.22
N ASN A 192 6.45 18.32 17.40
CA ASN A 192 7.64 17.90 16.67
C ASN A 192 8.79 17.55 17.63
N ALA A 193 8.97 18.32 18.71
CA ALA A 193 9.98 18.01 19.73
C ALA A 193 9.68 16.68 20.45
N ARG A 194 8.41 16.41 20.79
CA ARG A 194 7.99 15.12 21.35
C ARG A 194 8.23 13.98 20.37
N PHE A 195 7.84 14.17 19.11
CA PHE A 195 8.03 13.19 18.05
C PHE A 195 9.51 12.85 17.85
N GLN A 196 10.39 13.86 17.76
CA GLN A 196 11.84 13.67 17.66
C GLN A 196 12.41 12.94 18.87
N ALA A 197 11.91 13.24 20.07
CA ALA A 197 12.36 12.58 21.29
C ALA A 197 12.03 11.08 21.29
N GLU A 198 10.87 10.69 20.76
CA GLU A 198 10.41 9.30 20.67
C GLU A 198 11.03 8.55 19.47
N HIS A 199 10.93 9.12 18.27
CA HIS A 199 11.27 8.45 17.01
C HIS A 199 12.72 8.66 16.58
N LYS A 200 13.47 9.55 17.25
CA LYS A 200 14.85 9.91 16.93
C LYS A 200 15.05 10.36 15.48
N ARG A 201 14.02 10.97 14.88
CA ARG A 201 14.05 11.57 13.54
C ARG A 201 13.11 12.77 13.47
N ASP A 202 13.33 13.61 12.47
CA ASP A 202 12.44 14.73 12.20
C ASP A 202 11.08 14.27 11.66
N VAL A 203 10.07 15.10 11.93
CA VAL A 203 8.72 14.96 11.38
C VAL A 203 8.76 15.27 9.88
N ILE A 204 8.28 14.34 9.09
CA ILE A 204 8.06 14.49 7.66
C ILE A 204 6.71 15.15 7.46
N ARG A 205 6.75 16.38 6.94
CA ARG A 205 5.58 17.23 6.71
C ARG A 205 4.51 16.49 5.89
N LEU A 206 3.27 16.50 6.39
CA LEU A 206 2.09 15.86 5.78
C LEU A 206 2.10 14.34 5.67
N LEU A 207 3.09 13.63 6.24
CA LEU A 207 3.15 12.17 6.19
C LEU A 207 3.14 11.54 7.59
N ASP A 208 3.78 12.17 8.56
CA ASP A 208 3.81 11.66 9.93
C ASP A 208 2.52 11.91 10.70
N VAL A 209 2.28 11.01 11.65
CA VAL A 209 1.10 10.96 12.52
C VAL A 209 1.52 10.88 13.98
N ASP A 210 0.58 11.16 14.88
CA ASP A 210 0.76 11.00 16.33
C ASP A 210 0.89 9.52 16.73
N ASN A 211 0.04 8.65 16.18
CA ASN A 211 0.00 7.21 16.45
C ASN A 211 0.08 6.43 15.13
N GLU A 212 1.24 5.85 14.87
CA GLU A 212 1.46 5.06 13.66
C GLU A 212 0.88 3.63 13.75
N MET A 213 0.41 3.12 12.62
CA MET A 213 0.08 1.71 12.46
C MET A 213 1.38 0.89 12.62
N VAL A 214 1.37 -0.24 13.32
CA VAL A 214 2.57 -1.07 13.52
C VAL A 214 2.31 -2.49 13.05
N LEU A 215 3.20 -3.03 12.21
CA LEU A 215 3.11 -4.40 11.69
C LEU A 215 4.44 -5.16 11.89
N PRO A 216 4.40 -6.48 12.10
CA PRO A 216 5.61 -7.30 12.10
C PRO A 216 6.09 -7.59 10.68
N VAL A 217 7.39 -7.48 10.45
CA VAL A 217 8.03 -7.83 9.18
C VAL A 217 7.78 -9.30 8.82
N GLY A 218 7.50 -9.57 7.55
CA GLY A 218 7.29 -10.90 7.00
C GLY A 218 5.93 -11.54 7.32
N ALA A 219 5.09 -10.91 8.13
CA ALA A 219 3.73 -11.38 8.38
C ALA A 219 2.79 -11.01 7.22
N THR A 220 1.91 -11.93 6.86
CA THR A 220 0.78 -11.63 5.97
C THR A 220 -0.33 -11.00 6.80
N VAL A 221 -0.72 -9.78 6.44
CA VAL A 221 -1.71 -8.98 7.16
C VAL A 221 -2.87 -8.68 6.24
N ARG A 222 -4.07 -9.13 6.62
CA ARG A 222 -5.34 -8.70 6.01
C ARG A 222 -5.73 -7.36 6.62
N VAL A 223 -5.95 -6.37 5.77
CA VAL A 223 -6.38 -5.03 6.16
C VAL A 223 -7.84 -4.87 5.73
N TYR A 224 -8.74 -4.80 6.71
CA TYR A 224 -10.14 -4.49 6.48
C TYR A 224 -10.32 -2.98 6.48
N VAL A 225 -10.89 -2.42 5.42
CA VAL A 225 -11.00 -0.98 5.23
C VAL A 225 -12.46 -0.57 5.12
N THR A 226 -12.88 0.42 5.90
CA THR A 226 -14.24 0.99 5.93
C THR A 226 -14.16 2.47 6.29
N ALA A 227 -15.26 3.21 6.18
CA ALA A 227 -15.35 4.58 6.69
C ALA A 227 -16.54 4.75 7.65
N ALA A 228 -16.46 5.76 8.52
CA ALA A 228 -17.52 6.11 9.46
C ALA A 228 -18.43 7.24 8.95
N ASP A 229 -17.97 8.05 8.00
CA ASP A 229 -18.67 9.25 7.52
C ASP A 229 -18.81 9.31 5.99
N VAL A 230 -17.77 9.76 5.28
CA VAL A 230 -17.70 9.89 3.82
C VAL A 230 -16.74 8.85 3.24
N ILE A 231 -16.62 8.81 1.92
CA ILE A 231 -15.65 7.92 1.28
C ILE A 231 -14.24 8.48 1.50
N HIS A 232 -13.31 7.58 1.83
CA HIS A 232 -11.87 7.83 1.84
C HIS A 232 -11.17 6.72 1.03
N ALA A 233 -9.84 6.75 0.90
CA ALA A 233 -9.10 5.61 0.39
C ALA A 233 -7.82 5.38 1.19
N TRP A 234 -7.65 4.15 1.67
CA TRP A 234 -6.46 3.72 2.37
C TRP A 234 -5.42 3.26 1.35
N THR A 235 -4.25 3.88 1.34
CA THR A 235 -3.16 3.51 0.43
C THR A 235 -1.80 3.64 1.08
N ILE A 236 -0.88 2.76 0.70
CA ILE A 236 0.55 2.89 0.98
C ILE A 236 1.27 2.57 -0.34
N PRO A 237 1.80 3.58 -1.08
CA PRO A 237 2.38 3.37 -2.41
C PRO A 237 3.46 2.28 -2.46
N ALA A 238 4.40 2.27 -1.52
CA ALA A 238 5.46 1.27 -1.46
C ALA A 238 4.95 -0.18 -1.26
N SER A 239 3.69 -0.35 -0.85
CA SER A 239 3.04 -1.64 -0.67
C SER A 239 2.21 -2.10 -1.88
N GLY A 240 1.90 -1.20 -2.81
CA GLY A 240 0.97 -1.46 -3.92
C GLY A 240 -0.49 -1.64 -3.49
N ALA A 241 -0.81 -1.49 -2.20
CA ALA A 241 -2.17 -1.54 -1.71
C ALA A 241 -2.83 -0.15 -1.79
N LYS A 242 -3.97 -0.09 -2.47
CA LYS A 242 -4.93 1.02 -2.46
C LYS A 242 -6.32 0.42 -2.45
N ILE A 243 -7.17 0.83 -1.51
CA ILE A 243 -8.57 0.40 -1.47
C ILE A 243 -9.44 1.47 -0.83
N ASP A 244 -10.65 1.62 -1.36
CA ASP A 244 -11.58 2.63 -0.86
C ASP A 244 -12.17 2.21 0.49
N ALA A 245 -12.30 3.19 1.37
CA ALA A 245 -13.01 3.12 2.63
C ALA A 245 -14.43 3.66 2.38
N VAL A 246 -15.39 2.77 2.21
CA VAL A 246 -16.77 3.14 1.85
C VAL A 246 -17.68 2.98 3.07
N PRO A 247 -18.44 4.01 3.49
CA PRO A 247 -19.39 3.89 4.59
C PRO A 247 -20.42 2.77 4.33
N GLY A 248 -20.60 1.90 5.32
CA GLY A 248 -21.55 0.77 5.23
C GLY A 248 -21.01 -0.47 4.49
N GLN A 249 -19.76 -0.47 4.04
CA GLN A 249 -19.11 -1.64 3.42
C GLN A 249 -17.73 -1.87 4.03
N THR A 250 -17.35 -3.14 4.20
CA THR A 250 -16.00 -3.50 4.63
C THR A 250 -15.28 -4.14 3.46
N ASN A 251 -14.30 -3.42 2.92
CA ASN A 251 -13.41 -3.90 1.89
C ASN A 251 -12.21 -4.62 2.51
N GLU A 252 -11.54 -5.50 1.76
CA GLU A 252 -10.37 -6.25 2.21
C GLU A 252 -9.23 -6.05 1.22
N THR A 253 -8.03 -5.79 1.73
CA THR A 253 -6.77 -5.90 1.01
C THR A 253 -5.75 -6.63 1.88
N TRP A 254 -4.56 -6.90 1.36
CA TRP A 254 -3.51 -7.54 2.13
C TRP A 254 -2.13 -6.95 1.86
N VAL A 255 -1.28 -7.01 2.87
CA VAL A 255 0.10 -6.55 2.79
C VAL A 255 1.03 -7.55 3.47
N ARG A 256 2.26 -7.65 2.94
CA ARG A 256 3.36 -8.40 3.57
C ARG A 256 4.67 -7.68 3.32
N PHE A 257 5.10 -6.90 4.31
CA PHE A 257 6.34 -6.14 4.21
C PHE A 257 7.54 -7.05 4.41
N THR A 258 8.53 -6.95 3.53
CA THR A 258 9.72 -7.82 3.54
C THR A 258 10.90 -7.23 4.30
N ARG A 259 10.81 -5.96 4.69
CA ARG A 259 11.88 -5.22 5.38
C ARG A 259 11.29 -4.38 6.52
N PRO A 260 11.99 -4.23 7.66
CA PRO A 260 11.63 -3.25 8.68
C PRO A 260 11.81 -1.82 8.16
N GLY A 261 11.04 -0.88 8.69
CA GLY A 261 11.10 0.53 8.29
C GLY A 261 9.78 1.28 8.45
N TRP A 262 9.77 2.54 8.06
CA TRP A 262 8.58 3.38 7.95
C TRP A 262 8.07 3.40 6.52
N TYR A 263 6.75 3.37 6.38
CA TYR A 263 6.04 3.39 5.11
C TYR A 263 4.91 4.39 5.21
N PHE A 264 4.83 5.30 4.24
CA PHE A 264 3.86 6.39 4.28
C PHE A 264 2.83 6.27 3.17
N GLY A 265 1.67 6.85 3.43
CA GLY A 265 0.55 6.96 2.51
C GLY A 265 -0.27 8.19 2.82
N GLN A 266 -1.21 8.51 1.92
CA GLN A 266 -2.13 9.63 2.07
C GLN A 266 -3.52 9.20 1.64
N CYS A 267 -4.57 9.82 2.18
CA CYS A 267 -5.91 9.59 1.66
C CYS A 267 -5.95 9.85 0.15
N SER A 268 -6.53 8.93 -0.61
CA SER A 268 -6.52 8.96 -2.08
C SER A 268 -7.91 8.94 -2.71
N GLU A 269 -8.90 9.44 -1.96
CA GLU A 269 -10.26 9.71 -2.40
C GLU A 269 -10.76 10.99 -1.73
N ILE A 270 -11.36 11.91 -2.50
CA ILE A 270 -11.70 13.25 -2.02
C ILE A 270 -12.73 13.20 -0.89
N CYS A 271 -12.35 13.67 0.30
CA CYS A 271 -13.15 13.50 1.53
C CYS A 271 -13.46 14.80 2.29
N GLY A 272 -13.30 15.96 1.63
CA GLY A 272 -13.64 17.28 2.17
C GLY A 272 -12.43 18.20 2.39
N GLN A 273 -12.60 19.21 3.25
CA GLN A 273 -11.65 20.31 3.44
C GLN A 273 -10.23 19.85 3.77
N ASP A 274 -10.08 18.91 4.71
CA ASP A 274 -8.76 18.43 5.14
C ASP A 274 -8.34 17.12 4.47
N HIS A 275 -8.81 16.86 3.24
CA HIS A 275 -8.45 15.66 2.48
C HIS A 275 -6.94 15.41 2.40
N ALA A 276 -6.14 16.47 2.24
CA ALA A 276 -4.68 16.39 2.17
C ALA A 276 -3.99 16.23 3.55
N TYR A 277 -4.73 16.27 4.66
CA TYR A 277 -4.19 16.35 6.02
C TYR A 277 -4.56 15.15 6.91
N MET A 278 -4.83 14.00 6.30
CA MET A 278 -5.07 12.73 6.98
C MET A 278 -4.18 11.60 6.45
N PRO A 279 -2.86 11.70 6.70
CA PRO A 279 -1.90 10.72 6.21
C PRO A 279 -2.02 9.38 6.92
N ILE A 280 -1.32 8.40 6.36
CA ILE A 280 -1.16 7.05 6.90
C ILE A 280 0.34 6.86 7.14
N ALA A 281 0.75 6.65 8.38
CA ALA A 281 2.10 6.19 8.67
C ALA A 281 2.06 4.77 9.24
N LEU A 282 2.92 3.93 8.70
CA LEU A 282 3.06 2.53 9.07
C LEU A 282 4.52 2.24 9.43
N ARG A 283 4.75 1.74 10.64
CA ARG A 283 6.05 1.22 11.05
C ARG A 283 6.06 -0.31 11.03
N VAL A 284 7.01 -0.87 10.30
CA VAL A 284 7.25 -2.31 10.23
C VAL A 284 8.45 -2.64 11.09
N VAL A 285 8.26 -3.55 12.06
CA VAL A 285 9.25 -3.88 13.08
C VAL A 285 9.52 -5.37 13.15
N SER A 286 10.49 -5.78 13.97
CA SER A 286 10.71 -7.20 14.26
C SER A 286 9.49 -7.81 14.98
N ALA A 287 9.36 -9.14 14.94
CA ALA A 287 8.27 -9.81 15.66
C ALA A 287 8.34 -9.61 17.19
N GLU A 288 9.53 -9.38 17.74
CA GLU A 288 9.75 -9.10 19.16
C GLU A 288 9.30 -7.68 19.51
N ASP A 289 9.75 -6.69 18.73
CA ASP A 289 9.35 -5.29 18.90
C ASP A 289 7.84 -5.11 18.71
N TYR A 290 7.24 -5.86 17.78
CA TYR A 290 5.79 -5.86 17.58
C TYR A 290 5.04 -6.33 18.84
N LYS A 291 5.51 -7.40 19.48
CA LYS A 291 4.90 -7.90 20.73
C LYS A 291 5.08 -6.90 21.87
N ALA A 292 6.27 -6.30 22.00
CA ALA A 292 6.53 -5.28 23.01
C ALA A 292 5.65 -4.04 22.82
N TRP A 293 5.53 -3.57 21.57
CA TRP A 293 4.64 -2.48 21.20
C TRP A 293 3.17 -2.82 21.51
N LEU A 294 2.70 -4.01 21.12
CA LEU A 294 1.30 -4.41 21.33
C LEU A 294 0.96 -4.47 22.83
N ALA A 295 1.86 -4.99 23.66
CA ALA A 295 1.67 -5.02 25.12
C ALA A 295 1.64 -3.60 25.73
N GLY A 296 2.53 -2.71 25.29
CA GLY A 296 2.54 -1.32 25.73
C GLY A 296 1.28 -0.56 25.29
N ALA A 297 0.89 -0.71 24.03
CA ALA A 297 -0.32 -0.11 23.46
C ALA A 297 -1.58 -0.62 24.16
N TRP A 298 -1.64 -1.91 24.49
CA TRP A 298 -2.73 -2.49 25.26
C TRP A 298 -2.84 -1.89 26.66
N LYS A 299 -1.72 -1.71 27.35
CA LYS A 299 -1.70 -1.03 28.66
C LYS A 299 -2.25 0.40 28.56
N LYS A 300 -1.78 1.18 27.57
CA LYS A 300 -2.31 2.53 27.31
C LYS A 300 -3.81 2.51 27.03
N ALA A 301 -4.29 1.53 26.28
CA ALA A 301 -5.70 1.36 25.95
C ALA A 301 -6.56 1.02 27.17
N THR A 302 -6.03 0.27 28.15
CA THR A 302 -6.75 -0.03 29.40
C THR A 302 -6.78 1.16 30.36
N GLU A 303 -5.87 2.12 30.19
CA GLU A 303 -5.77 3.36 30.95
C GLU A 303 -6.48 4.54 30.25
N ASP A 304 -7.12 4.30 29.08
CA ASP A 304 -7.75 5.30 28.21
C ASP A 304 -6.86 6.53 27.92
N SER A 305 -5.55 6.29 27.71
CA SER A 305 -4.54 7.33 27.47
C SER A 305 -4.09 7.40 26.00
N ASP A 306 -3.63 8.56 25.53
CA ASP A 306 -3.01 8.78 24.21
C ASP A 306 -3.89 8.40 22.99
N GLY A 307 -5.21 8.43 23.13
CA GLY A 307 -6.13 8.06 22.05
C GLY A 307 -6.26 6.55 21.83
N PHE A 308 -5.75 5.73 22.76
CA PHE A 308 -5.94 4.28 22.78
C PHE A 308 -7.17 3.92 23.63
N SER A 309 -7.91 2.89 23.20
CA SER A 309 -9.10 2.37 23.88
C SER A 309 -9.29 0.88 23.61
N VAL A 310 -9.98 0.18 24.51
CA VAL A 310 -10.34 -1.24 24.32
C VAL A 310 -11.78 -1.36 23.81
N VAL A 311 -11.93 -1.88 22.59
CA VAL A 311 -13.24 -2.27 22.06
C VAL A 311 -13.52 -3.71 22.49
N ARG A 312 -14.36 -3.85 23.52
CA ARG A 312 -14.88 -5.16 23.94
C ARG A 312 -16.01 -5.56 23.01
N GLU A 313 -16.04 -6.82 22.57
CA GLU A 313 -17.25 -7.31 21.90
C GLU A 313 -18.43 -7.23 22.88
N PRO A 314 -19.62 -6.78 22.43
CA PRO A 314 -20.81 -6.90 23.25
C PRO A 314 -20.95 -8.38 23.58
N GLN A 315 -20.95 -8.72 24.88
CA GLN A 315 -21.27 -10.08 25.30
C GLN A 315 -22.58 -10.46 24.60
N LYS A 316 -22.59 -11.59 23.89
CA LYS A 316 -23.83 -12.21 23.44
C LYS A 316 -24.65 -12.45 24.70
N THR A 317 -25.51 -11.51 25.07
CA THR A 317 -26.53 -11.76 26.06
C THR A 317 -27.36 -12.88 25.44
N ALA A 318 -27.27 -14.06 26.06
CA ALA A 318 -28.16 -15.15 25.71
C ALA A 318 -29.57 -14.56 25.81
N ARG A 319 -30.25 -14.40 24.67
CA ARG A 319 -31.67 -14.03 24.65
C ARG A 319 -32.43 -15.19 25.25
N THR A 320 -32.48 -15.28 26.59
CA THR A 320 -33.47 -16.04 27.32
C THR A 320 -34.74 -15.21 27.33
N GLY A 321 -35.40 -15.14 26.18
CA GLY A 321 -36.64 -14.40 26.01
C GLY A 321 -37.40 -14.99 24.84
N LYS A 322 -38.47 -15.73 25.16
CA LYS A 322 -39.47 -16.23 24.21
C LYS A 322 -39.86 -15.08 23.26
N PRO A 323 -39.93 -15.29 21.94
CA PRO A 323 -40.35 -14.24 21.04
C PRO A 323 -41.78 -13.82 21.40
N ALA A 324 -41.95 -12.55 21.78
CA ALA A 324 -43.27 -11.95 21.88
C ALA A 324 -43.88 -11.92 20.47
N ALA A 325 -45.06 -12.52 20.33
CA ALA A 325 -45.81 -12.53 19.09
C ALA A 325 -46.06 -11.09 18.63
N LEU A 326 -45.61 -10.76 17.42
CA LEU A 326 -46.01 -9.53 16.74
C LEU A 326 -47.53 -9.59 16.52
N VAL A 327 -48.26 -8.74 17.22
CA VAL A 327 -49.66 -8.44 16.88
C VAL A 327 -49.63 -7.63 15.59
N ALA A 328 -50.15 -8.22 14.52
CA ALA A 328 -50.42 -7.52 13.28
C ALA A 328 -51.49 -6.45 13.54
N ALA A 329 -51.09 -5.18 13.56
CA ALA A 329 -52.02 -4.07 13.51
C ALA A 329 -52.57 -3.96 12.08
N SER A 330 -53.89 -4.14 11.99
CA SER A 330 -54.70 -4.09 10.78
C SER A 330 -54.57 -2.77 10.03
N ALA A 331 -54.47 -2.88 8.71
CA ALA A 331 -54.82 -1.83 7.78
C ALA A 331 -56.27 -1.37 8.02
N GLN A 332 -56.49 -0.05 8.17
CA GLN A 332 -57.74 0.60 7.79
C GLN A 332 -57.57 2.12 7.68
N ARG A 333 -57.91 2.60 6.46
CA ARG A 333 -58.08 3.95 5.93
C ARG A 333 -56.83 4.66 5.39
#